data_AF-A0A968WNA9-F1
#
_entry.id   AF-A0A968WNA9-F1
#
_cell.length_a   1.000
_cell.length_b   1.000
_cell.length_c   1.000
_cell.angle_alpha   90.00
_cell.angle_beta   90.00
_cell.angle_gamma   90.00
#
_symmetry.space_group_name_H-M   'P 1'
#
loop_
_entity.id
_entity.type
_entity.pdbx_description
1 polymer ?
#
loop_
_entity_poly.entity_id
_entity_poly.type
_entity_poly.pdbx_seq_one_letter_code
_entity_poly.pdbx_strand_id
1 'polypeptide(L)'
;MLQKKLRSVIKPRKVPLRLVLVVPFVLQIVGAVGLTGFLAWRNGEQAVNDLAMQLRNQVSTQVKMYLSNYLEKPDLINQFNAKAVQLGQIKLGDAAGLERHLWNQIQLFPLISYIQFGTETGEFVGVERQDKHRVDITIPVKQLVRISPHIIRIKMARALN
;
A
#
# COMPACT_ATOMS: atom_id res chain seq x y z
N MET A 1 -63.99 41.45 -61.16
CA MET A 1 -63.27 40.15 -61.27
C MET A 1 -62.21 39.89 -60.17
N LEU A 2 -62.11 40.69 -59.08
CA LEU A 2 -60.96 40.64 -58.15
C LEU A 2 -61.24 40.20 -56.69
N GLN A 3 -62.42 39.63 -56.38
CA GLN A 3 -62.77 39.24 -54.99
C GLN A 3 -62.66 37.72 -54.74
N LYS A 4 -62.55 36.90 -55.79
CA LYS A 4 -62.56 35.42 -55.67
C LYS A 4 -61.19 34.79 -55.39
N LYS A 5 -60.10 35.57 -55.46
CA LYS A 5 -58.72 35.08 -55.31
C LYS A 5 -58.12 35.24 -53.91
N LEU A 6 -58.87 35.80 -52.94
CA LEU A 6 -58.36 36.11 -51.60
C LEU A 6 -58.93 35.20 -50.50
N ARG A 7 -59.27 33.95 -50.81
CA ARG A 7 -59.72 32.94 -49.82
C ARG A 7 -59.07 31.56 -50.00
N SER A 8 -57.84 31.50 -50.53
CA SER A 8 -57.14 30.21 -50.70
C SER A 8 -55.87 30.05 -49.87
N VAL A 9 -55.60 30.92 -48.90
CA VAL A 9 -54.29 30.90 -48.20
C VAL A 9 -54.25 29.91 -47.03
N ILE A 10 -55.38 29.47 -46.47
CA ILE A 10 -55.36 28.46 -45.40
C ILE A 10 -56.47 27.45 -45.61
N LYS A 11 -56.18 26.40 -46.40
CA LYS A 11 -56.91 25.13 -46.29
C LYS A 11 -56.42 24.50 -44.98
N PRO A 12 -57.27 24.28 -43.96
CA PRO A 12 -56.83 23.62 -42.74
C PRO A 12 -56.45 22.18 -43.11
N ARG A 13 -55.15 21.90 -43.15
CA ARG A 13 -54.66 20.53 -43.23
C ARG A 13 -55.17 19.85 -41.97
N LYS A 14 -55.97 18.78 -42.13
CA LYS A 14 -56.47 17.99 -41.00
C LYS A 14 -55.27 17.27 -40.37
N VAL A 15 -54.58 17.96 -39.47
CA VAL A 15 -53.52 17.36 -38.67
C VAL A 15 -54.21 16.51 -37.61
N PRO A 16 -53.94 15.20 -37.55
CA PRO A 16 -54.58 14.35 -36.56
C PRO A 16 -54.24 14.86 -35.15
N LEU A 17 -55.25 14.98 -34.29
CA LEU A 17 -55.11 15.50 -32.91
C LEU A 17 -54.02 14.77 -32.11
N ARG A 18 -53.83 13.47 -32.42
CA ARG A 18 -52.78 12.63 -31.88
C ARG A 18 -51.37 13.17 -32.17
N LEU A 19 -51.12 13.74 -33.33
CA LEU A 19 -49.80 14.30 -33.68
C LEU A 19 -49.53 15.57 -32.87
N VAL A 20 -50.53 16.45 -32.74
CA VAL A 20 -50.42 17.73 -32.01
C VAL A 20 -50.16 17.50 -30.53
N LEU A 21 -50.72 16.44 -29.95
CA LEU A 21 -50.50 16.08 -28.55
C LEU A 21 -49.28 15.18 -28.32
N VAL A 22 -49.02 14.16 -29.14
CA VAL A 22 -47.97 13.19 -28.81
C VAL A 22 -46.56 13.73 -29.11
N VAL A 23 -46.38 14.44 -30.23
CA VAL A 23 -45.07 14.90 -30.67
C VAL A 23 -44.37 15.84 -29.66
N PRO A 24 -45.01 16.91 -29.14
CA PRO A 24 -44.32 17.80 -28.21
C PRO A 24 -43.95 17.11 -26.89
N PHE A 25 -44.79 16.19 -26.39
CA PHE A 25 -44.50 15.44 -25.16
C PHE A 25 -43.35 14.46 -25.34
N VAL A 26 -43.31 13.72 -26.46
CA VAL A 26 -42.19 12.82 -26.76
C VAL A 26 -40.90 13.60 -26.95
N LEU A 27 -40.96 14.74 -27.65
CA LEU A 27 -39.80 15.61 -27.85
C LEU A 27 -39.24 16.12 -26.51
N GLN A 28 -40.11 16.52 -25.59
CA GLN A 28 -39.72 16.95 -24.25
C GLN A 28 -39.06 15.82 -23.45
N ILE A 29 -39.61 14.61 -23.49
CA ILE A 29 -39.03 13.44 -22.80
C ILE A 29 -37.65 13.11 -23.36
N VAL A 30 -37.51 13.03 -24.69
CA VAL A 30 -36.23 12.75 -25.34
C VAL A 30 -35.21 13.83 -25.01
N GLY A 31 -35.62 15.10 -25.02
CA GLY A 31 -34.77 16.22 -24.63
C GLY A 31 -34.30 16.13 -23.19
N ALA A 32 -35.22 15.90 -22.25
CA ALA A 32 -34.90 15.78 -20.82
C ALA A 32 -33.98 14.59 -20.55
N VAL A 33 -34.34 13.40 -21.02
CA VAL A 33 -33.56 12.17 -20.82
C VAL A 33 -32.19 12.26 -21.51
N GLY A 34 -32.14 12.78 -22.73
CA GLY A 34 -30.90 12.99 -23.47
C GLY A 34 -29.97 13.97 -22.75
N LEU A 35 -30.50 15.08 -22.25
CA LEU A 35 -29.73 16.05 -21.47
C LEU A 35 -29.21 15.46 -20.16
N THR A 36 -30.07 14.76 -19.41
CA THR A 36 -29.64 14.11 -18.16
C THR A 36 -28.64 13.00 -18.41
N GLY A 37 -28.77 12.24 -19.50
CA GLY A 37 -27.82 11.20 -19.89
C GLY A 37 -26.47 11.79 -20.30
N PHE A 38 -26.48 12.88 -21.07
CA PHE A 38 -25.25 13.59 -21.44
C PHE A 38 -24.52 14.17 -20.22
N LEU A 39 -25.27 14.81 -19.31
CA LEU A 39 -24.71 15.33 -18.06
C LEU A 39 -24.19 14.20 -17.16
N ALA A 40 -24.92 13.08 -17.07
CA ALA A 40 -24.50 11.92 -16.29
C ALA A 40 -23.21 11.30 -16.83
N TRP A 41 -23.06 11.18 -18.15
CA TRP A 41 -21.83 10.65 -18.75
C TRP A 41 -20.64 11.60 -18.48
N ARG A 42 -20.81 12.90 -18.74
CA ARG A 42 -19.75 13.90 -18.51
C ARG A 42 -19.31 13.94 -17.04
N ASN A 43 -20.26 13.90 -16.11
CA ASN A 43 -19.96 13.90 -14.68
C ASN A 43 -19.39 12.56 -14.21
N GLY A 44 -19.84 11.44 -14.81
CA GLY A 44 -19.36 10.10 -14.49
C GLY A 44 -17.88 9.92 -14.84
N GLU A 45 -17.45 10.35 -16.04
CA GLU A 45 -16.04 10.34 -16.45
C GLU A 45 -15.15 11.11 -15.46
N GLN A 46 -15.57 12.30 -15.05
CA GLN A 46 -14.81 13.11 -14.09
C GLN A 46 -14.73 12.44 -12.73
N ALA A 47 -15.85 11.97 -12.18
CA ALA A 47 -15.88 11.34 -10.87
C ALA A 47 -15.03 10.06 -10.82
N VAL A 48 -15.08 9.23 -11.87
CA VAL A 48 -14.26 8.02 -11.97
C VAL A 48 -12.78 8.37 -12.10
N ASN A 49 -12.42 9.35 -12.95
CA ASN A 49 -11.03 9.76 -13.11
C ASN A 49 -10.45 10.36 -11.82
N ASP A 50 -11.21 11.20 -11.13
CA ASP A 50 -10.79 11.78 -9.85
C ASP A 50 -10.60 10.71 -8.79
N LEU A 51 -11.52 9.75 -8.68
CA LEU A 51 -11.38 8.63 -7.76
C LEU A 51 -10.17 7.76 -8.09
N ALA A 52 -9.93 7.47 -9.37
CA ALA A 52 -8.77 6.70 -9.82
C ALA A 52 -7.45 7.42 -9.51
N MET A 53 -7.39 8.75 -9.74
CA MET A 53 -6.23 9.57 -9.39
C MET A 53 -5.99 9.60 -7.87
N GLN A 54 -7.03 9.79 -7.07
CA GLN A 54 -6.93 9.78 -5.61
C GLN A 54 -6.43 8.44 -5.09
N LEU A 55 -7.01 7.34 -5.57
CA LEU A 55 -6.61 5.99 -5.18
C LEU A 55 -5.16 5.71 -5.55
N ARG A 56 -4.76 6.04 -6.78
CA ARG A 56 -3.38 5.87 -7.25
C ARG A 56 -2.39 6.65 -6.38
N ASN A 57 -2.72 7.90 -6.05
CA ASN A 57 -1.86 8.74 -5.22
C ASN A 57 -1.76 8.21 -3.79
N GLN A 58 -2.88 7.79 -3.20
CA GLN A 58 -2.91 7.22 -1.86
C GLN A 58 -2.05 5.95 -1.78
N VAL A 59 -2.22 5.02 -2.72
CA VAL A 59 -1.42 3.79 -2.77
C VAL A 59 0.06 4.12 -2.95
N SER A 60 0.42 5.04 -3.85
CA SER A 60 1.82 5.43 -4.06
C SER A 60 2.44 6.03 -2.80
N THR A 61 1.74 6.95 -2.13
CA THR A 61 2.20 7.58 -0.89
C THR A 61 2.35 6.54 0.21
N GLN A 62 1.41 5.61 0.34
CA GLN A 62 1.48 4.54 1.33
C GLN A 62 2.66 3.60 1.09
N VAL A 63 2.91 3.19 -0.16
CA VAL A 63 4.07 2.36 -0.53
C VAL A 63 5.38 3.09 -0.21
N LYS A 64 5.49 4.38 -0.56
CA LYS A 64 6.67 5.19 -0.24
C LYS A 64 6.92 5.29 1.27
N MET A 65 5.89 5.58 2.05
CA MET A 65 6.00 5.65 3.51
C MET A 65 6.41 4.31 4.12
N TYR A 66 5.81 3.20 3.65
CA TYR A 66 6.17 1.86 4.12
C TYR A 66 7.64 1.55 3.80
N LEU A 67 8.08 1.80 2.56
CA LEU A 67 9.45 1.53 2.13
C LEU A 67 10.46 2.41 2.87
N SER A 68 10.18 3.70 3.06
CA SER A 68 11.03 4.60 3.84
C SER A 68 11.19 4.08 5.27
N ASN A 69 10.08 3.77 5.94
CA ASN A 69 10.11 3.24 7.31
C ASN A 69 10.83 1.88 7.42
N TYR A 70 10.71 1.04 6.40
CA TYR A 70 11.34 -0.27 6.36
C TYR A 70 12.86 -0.17 6.15
N LEU A 71 13.33 0.81 5.36
CA LEU A 71 14.75 0.95 5.02
C LEU A 71 15.53 1.92 5.93
N GLU A 72 14.89 2.94 6.48
CA GLU A 72 15.56 3.95 7.32
C GLU A 72 15.92 3.40 8.71
N LYS A 73 15.07 2.56 9.29
CA LYS A 73 15.29 2.00 10.64
C LYS A 73 16.52 1.09 10.74
N PRO A 74 16.75 0.12 9.82
CA PRO A 74 17.97 -0.70 9.84
C PRO A 74 19.25 0.15 9.74
N ASP A 75 19.25 1.20 8.92
CA ASP A 75 20.42 2.07 8.77
C ASP A 75 20.75 2.80 10.08
N LEU A 76 19.75 3.37 10.74
CA LEU A 76 19.91 4.00 12.06
C LEU A 76 20.41 3.02 13.12
N ILE A 77 19.90 1.77 13.12
CA ILE A 77 20.36 0.71 14.03
C ILE A 77 21.84 0.40 13.80
N ASN A 78 22.26 0.28 12.54
CA ASN A 78 23.66 0.03 12.19
C ASN A 78 24.56 1.19 12.64
N GLN A 79 24.16 2.44 12.40
CA GLN A 79 24.92 3.61 12.85
C GLN A 79 25.02 3.68 14.37
N PHE A 80 23.92 3.41 15.08
CA PHE A 80 23.91 3.38 16.55
C PHE A 80 24.86 2.31 17.08
N ASN A 81 24.79 1.10 16.54
CA ASN A 81 25.65 0.02 17.00
C ASN A 81 27.12 0.26 16.65
N ALA A 82 27.43 0.79 15.46
CA ALA A 82 28.78 1.16 15.08
C ALA A 82 29.38 2.18 16.06
N LYS A 83 28.58 3.18 16.46
CA LYS A 83 28.98 4.18 17.45
C LYS A 83 29.15 3.58 18.84
N ALA A 84 28.24 2.69 19.27
CA ALA A 84 28.32 2.02 20.55
C ALA A 84 29.55 1.11 20.66
N VAL A 85 29.97 0.47 19.56
CA VAL A 85 31.25 -0.25 19.47
C VAL A 85 32.43 0.71 19.58
N GLN A 86 32.43 1.82 18.83
CA GLN A 86 33.50 2.82 18.88
C GLN A 86 33.67 3.44 20.28
N LEU A 87 32.56 3.66 21.00
CA LEU A 87 32.55 4.19 22.35
C LEU A 87 32.86 3.13 23.43
N GLY A 88 33.08 1.87 23.04
CA GLY A 88 33.34 0.76 23.97
C GLY A 88 32.14 0.34 24.82
N GLN A 89 30.93 0.80 24.48
CA GLN A 89 29.68 0.43 25.13
C GLN A 89 29.23 -0.98 24.75
N ILE A 90 29.52 -1.39 23.51
CA ILE A 90 29.37 -2.76 23.04
C ILE A 90 30.78 -3.36 22.92
N LYS A 91 31.03 -4.44 23.67
CA LYS A 91 32.26 -5.21 23.57
C LYS A 91 32.00 -6.45 22.71
N LEU A 92 32.58 -6.48 21.51
CA LEU A 92 32.39 -7.61 20.58
C LEU A 92 32.95 -8.93 21.11
N GLY A 93 33.88 -8.89 22.07
CA GLY A 93 34.37 -10.08 22.78
C GLY A 93 33.48 -10.58 23.93
N ASP A 94 32.42 -9.86 24.30
CA ASP A 94 31.43 -10.28 25.30
C ASP A 94 30.14 -10.72 24.60
N ALA A 95 30.11 -11.98 24.16
CA ALA A 95 28.98 -12.54 23.44
C ALA A 95 27.66 -12.45 24.24
N ALA A 96 27.69 -12.68 25.56
CA ALA A 96 26.50 -12.65 26.40
C ALA A 96 26.00 -11.22 26.67
N GLY A 97 26.91 -10.24 26.79
CA GLY A 97 26.56 -8.82 26.82
C GLY A 97 25.94 -8.35 25.51
N LEU A 98 26.57 -8.73 24.40
CA LEU A 98 26.10 -8.42 23.05
C LEU A 98 24.71 -9.03 22.78
N GLU A 99 24.51 -10.31 23.10
CA GLU A 99 23.23 -11.00 22.95
C GLU A 99 22.09 -10.27 23.69
N ARG A 100 22.30 -9.90 24.96
CA ARG A 100 21.32 -9.13 25.75
C ARG A 100 21.04 -7.76 25.14
N HIS A 101 22.05 -7.11 24.59
CA HIS A 101 21.88 -5.83 23.91
C HIS A 101 21.00 -5.97 22.67
N LEU A 102 21.30 -6.95 21.81
CA LEU A 102 20.53 -7.22 20.58
C LEU A 102 19.10 -7.66 20.89
N TRP A 103 18.91 -8.46 21.94
CA TRP A 103 17.60 -8.86 22.41
C TRP A 103 16.74 -7.66 22.81
N ASN A 104 17.28 -6.73 23.61
CA ASN A 104 16.55 -5.53 23.99
C ASN A 104 16.28 -4.64 22.78
N GLN A 105 17.25 -4.50 21.88
CA GLN A 105 17.13 -3.68 20.68
C GLN A 105 16.03 -4.19 19.73
N ILE A 106 15.99 -5.50 19.45
CA ILE A 106 14.97 -6.05 18.55
C ILE A 106 13.55 -5.89 19.10
N GLN A 107 13.35 -5.84 20.43
CA GLN A 107 12.04 -5.55 21.02
C GLN A 107 11.56 -4.11 20.75
N LEU A 108 12.47 -3.15 20.63
CA LEU A 108 12.14 -1.74 20.38
C LEU A 108 11.77 -1.46 18.93
N PHE A 109 12.15 -2.34 18.00
CA PHE A 109 11.91 -2.17 16.57
C PHE A 109 11.09 -3.34 16.00
N PRO A 110 9.74 -3.27 16.07
CA PRO A 110 8.85 -4.36 15.67
C PRO A 110 8.98 -4.81 14.20
N LEU A 111 9.45 -3.93 13.32
CA LEU A 111 9.64 -4.22 11.89
C LEU A 111 10.96 -4.92 11.57
N ILE A 112 11.85 -5.06 12.56
CA ILE A 112 13.15 -5.70 12.38
C ILE A 112 13.01 -7.18 12.72
N SER A 113 13.31 -8.02 11.74
CA SER A 113 13.27 -9.49 11.87
C SER A 113 14.58 -10.05 12.43
N TYR A 114 15.71 -9.39 12.19
CA TYR A 114 17.02 -9.91 12.56
C TYR A 114 18.04 -8.81 12.81
N ILE A 115 18.87 -8.96 13.85
CA ILE A 115 20.04 -8.12 14.10
C ILE A 115 21.21 -9.05 14.42
N GLN A 116 22.35 -8.86 13.75
CA GLN A 116 23.54 -9.69 13.96
C GLN A 116 24.84 -8.90 13.93
N PHE A 117 25.84 -9.44 14.61
CA PHE A 117 27.24 -9.06 14.53
C PHE A 117 28.06 -10.23 14.01
N GLY A 118 29.03 -9.94 13.17
CA GLY A 118 30.01 -10.89 12.66
C GLY A 118 31.41 -10.33 12.81
N THR A 119 32.35 -11.19 13.15
CA THR A 119 33.79 -10.87 13.18
C THR A 119 34.46 -11.37 11.91
N GLU A 120 35.64 -10.82 11.59
CA GLU A 120 36.45 -11.29 10.45
C GLU A 120 36.89 -12.76 10.58
N THR A 121 36.94 -13.28 11.80
CA THR A 121 37.28 -14.68 12.11
C THR A 121 36.10 -15.64 11.92
N GLY A 122 34.91 -15.13 11.56
CA GLY A 122 33.71 -15.92 11.29
C GLY A 122 32.85 -16.22 12.53
N GLU A 123 33.15 -15.60 13.68
CA GLU A 123 32.27 -15.66 14.85
C GLU A 123 31.09 -14.72 14.68
N PHE A 124 29.89 -15.17 15.08
CA PHE A 124 28.68 -14.36 14.97
C PHE A 124 27.80 -14.46 16.22
N VAL A 125 27.09 -13.38 16.50
CA VAL A 125 26.07 -13.27 17.54
C VAL A 125 24.88 -12.55 16.94
N GLY A 126 23.68 -13.12 17.04
CA GLY A 126 22.49 -12.53 16.44
C GLY A 126 21.20 -12.97 17.10
N VAL A 127 20.17 -12.13 16.95
CA VAL A 127 18.83 -12.36 17.48
C VAL A 127 17.82 -12.26 16.35
N GLU A 128 16.97 -13.27 16.24
CA GLU A 128 15.92 -13.37 15.22
C GLU A 128 14.54 -13.34 15.87
N ARG A 129 13.64 -12.58 15.27
CA ARG A 129 12.21 -12.60 15.58
C ARG A 129 11.53 -13.65 14.71
N GLN A 130 11.05 -14.72 15.33
CA GLN A 130 10.21 -15.72 14.65
C GLN A 130 8.75 -15.24 14.61
N ASP A 131 8.08 -15.47 13.48
CA ASP A 131 6.67 -15.13 13.32
C ASP A 131 5.81 -15.82 14.40
N LYS A 132 4.95 -15.03 15.05
CA LYS A 132 4.26 -15.23 16.35
C LYS A 132 5.10 -14.96 17.60
N HIS A 133 5.34 -13.67 17.88
CA HIS A 133 5.62 -13.11 19.22
C HIS A 133 6.70 -13.84 20.07
N ARG A 134 7.57 -14.65 19.44
CA ARG A 134 8.65 -15.37 20.09
C ARG A 134 9.94 -14.94 19.41
N VAL A 135 10.86 -14.43 20.21
CA VAL A 135 12.20 -14.09 19.74
C VAL A 135 13.09 -15.25 20.20
N ASP A 136 13.84 -15.82 19.27
CA ASP A 136 14.74 -16.94 19.52
C ASP A 136 16.19 -16.42 19.46
N ILE A 137 17.03 -16.94 20.34
CA ILE A 137 18.42 -16.53 20.48
C ILE A 137 19.30 -17.55 19.75
N THR A 138 20.12 -17.08 18.79
CA THR A 138 21.14 -17.92 18.14
C THR A 138 22.51 -17.66 18.78
N ILE A 139 23.00 -18.63 19.56
CA ILE A 139 24.26 -18.62 20.33
C ILE A 139 25.40 -19.21 19.44
N PRO A 140 26.71 -18.92 19.65
CA PRO A 140 27.73 -18.92 18.61
C PRO A 140 28.00 -20.31 18.02
N VAL A 141 27.95 -20.41 16.70
CA VAL A 141 28.36 -21.61 15.98
C VAL A 141 29.83 -21.47 15.63
N LYS A 142 30.70 -22.04 16.47
CA LYS A 142 32.05 -22.41 16.04
C LYS A 142 31.89 -23.55 15.03
N GLN A 143 32.15 -23.25 13.76
CA GLN A 143 32.08 -24.13 12.57
C GLN A 143 30.69 -24.58 12.11
N LEU A 144 30.14 -23.86 11.13
CA LEU A 144 29.40 -24.50 10.02
C LEU A 144 29.69 -23.73 8.73
N VAL A 145 30.79 -24.09 8.06
CA VAL A 145 30.86 -23.97 6.60
C VAL A 145 29.86 -25.00 6.05
N ARG A 146 28.64 -24.58 5.77
CA ARG A 146 27.81 -25.24 4.75
C ARG A 146 26.75 -24.29 4.22
N ILE A 147 26.94 -23.93 2.96
CA ILE A 147 25.96 -23.29 2.11
C ILE A 147 24.76 -24.23 1.99
N SER A 148 23.63 -23.92 2.63
CA SER A 148 22.31 -24.42 2.20
C SER A 148 21.16 -23.60 2.82
N PRO A 149 20.16 -23.20 2.02
CA PRO A 149 19.02 -22.39 2.45
C PRO A 149 17.99 -23.28 3.16
N HIS A 150 17.17 -22.67 4.03
CA HIS A 150 16.11 -23.29 4.85
C HIS A 150 16.51 -23.65 6.30
N ILE A 151 16.42 -22.62 7.13
CA ILE A 151 16.04 -22.50 8.54
C ILE A 151 15.79 -23.80 9.36
N ILE A 152 16.26 -23.71 10.61
CA ILE A 152 15.88 -24.36 11.89
C ILE A 152 16.61 -25.66 12.26
N ARG A 153 17.60 -25.54 13.17
CA ARG A 153 17.84 -26.56 14.19
C ARG A 153 17.96 -25.99 15.60
N ILE A 154 16.96 -26.38 16.39
CA ILE A 154 16.77 -26.27 17.83
C ILE A 154 17.94 -26.93 18.58
N LYS A 155 18.53 -26.23 19.56
CA LYS A 155 19.14 -26.90 20.73
C LYS A 155 19.22 -25.97 21.95
N MET A 156 18.27 -26.12 22.87
CA MET A 156 18.58 -26.01 24.30
C MET A 156 17.79 -27.08 25.05
N ALA A 157 18.49 -28.14 25.43
CA ALA A 157 18.04 -29.07 26.45
C ALA A 157 18.49 -28.51 27.81
N ARG A 158 17.50 -28.04 28.57
CA ARG A 158 17.34 -28.20 30.02
C ARG A 158 18.61 -28.58 30.80
N ALA A 159 19.29 -27.59 31.36
CA ALA A 159 20.11 -27.77 32.56
C ALA A 159 19.26 -27.39 33.78
N LEU A 160 18.67 -28.38 34.43
CA LEU A 160 18.26 -28.34 35.84
C LEU A 160 18.34 -29.75 36.40
N ASN A 161 19.53 -30.11 36.86
CA ASN A 161 19.79 -30.67 38.19
C ASN A 161 21.24 -30.36 38.56
#